data_AF-A0A0A2EZW9-F1
#
_entry.id   AF-A0A0A2EZW9-F1
#
_cell.length_a   1.000
_cell.length_b   1.000
_cell.length_c   1.000
_cell.angle_alpha   90.00
_cell.angle_beta   90.00
_cell.angle_gamma   90.00
#
_symmetry.space_group_name_H-M   'P 1'
#
loop_
_entity.id
_entity.type
_entity.pdbx_description
1 polymer ?
#
loop_
_entity_poly.entity_id
_entity_poly.type
_entity_poly.pdbx_seq_one_letter_code
_entity_poly.pdbx_strand_id
1 'polypeptide(L)'
;MKALRSIGLRLLLLVCGLMLSGFFGVYAQVYTPENVPNVQLRDSLRLTSDPSGTLTEAQVRNIDRELVTIRKAHGVEFAVVLLPSIGDRDIESFSTDLFRLWGLGSKTKDNGLLLLLVMDRRQVRFEVGYGLEGDLTDATSHKIQRTYMLPHFKNGDYESGIISGIRAVGHVLADSSWIAEEQNRGRQEEDDLMPVVIVLFGIFVFALFLSFISSTFKNIALVRDPYTARRFFPHVKSYFKLSIITSFLLLLWPVTLILLYWRYRAFKRIKPLVATCPNCHQQTMALLPKEQTMQHLTRGQRLEMQLKSRYYIAYQCGACSAVDAVDLARTETSYKRCPNCDHFTMKVDSQSIVRDQRGRRFIRAYRSCINCSYIDEEDREDHGESLLDSNAGLLGAIAGAVISGAARGGSSGSYGGGFGGGSSGGGGATSGW
;
A
#
# COMPACT_ATOMS: atom_id res chain seq x y z
N MET A 1 55.87 -0.26 -6.10
CA MET A 1 54.52 0.06 -5.55
C MET A 1 54.01 1.49 -5.82
N LYS A 2 54.84 2.49 -6.20
CA LYS A 2 54.35 3.85 -6.50
C LYS A 2 53.74 4.02 -7.91
N ALA A 3 54.15 3.22 -8.90
CA ALA A 3 53.66 3.31 -10.29
C ALA A 3 52.24 2.74 -10.52
N LEU A 4 51.78 1.79 -9.71
CA LEU A 4 50.42 1.24 -9.84
C LEU A 4 49.32 2.20 -9.32
N ARG A 5 49.65 3.13 -8.40
CA ARG A 5 48.69 4.09 -7.87
C ARG A 5 48.35 5.23 -8.84
N SER A 6 49.26 5.61 -9.74
CA SER A 6 49.00 6.70 -10.71
C SER A 6 48.13 6.26 -11.89
N ILE A 7 48.14 4.98 -12.23
CA ILE A 7 47.32 4.41 -13.31
C ILE A 7 45.85 4.32 -12.86
N GLY A 8 45.61 3.88 -11.62
CA GLY A 8 44.25 3.82 -11.04
C GLY A 8 43.58 5.19 -10.93
N LEU A 9 44.34 6.24 -10.56
CA LEU A 9 43.80 7.60 -10.45
C LEU A 9 43.48 8.22 -11.83
N ARG A 10 44.29 7.94 -12.85
CA ARG A 10 44.04 8.40 -14.23
C ARG A 10 42.86 7.68 -14.88
N LEU A 11 42.70 6.38 -14.60
CA LEU A 11 41.55 5.61 -15.07
C LEU A 11 40.25 6.08 -14.39
N LEU A 12 40.29 6.37 -13.09
CA LEU A 12 39.16 6.90 -12.33
C LEU A 12 38.71 8.28 -12.85
N LEU A 13 39.66 9.17 -13.16
CA LEU A 13 39.36 10.49 -13.72
C LEU A 13 38.81 10.42 -15.14
N LEU A 14 39.25 9.45 -15.96
CA LEU A 14 38.71 9.20 -17.30
C LEU A 14 37.28 8.64 -17.24
N VAL A 15 37.00 7.75 -16.29
CA VAL A 15 35.65 7.20 -16.06
C VAL A 15 34.71 8.27 -15.49
N CYS A 16 35.17 9.12 -14.56
CA CYS A 16 34.39 10.26 -14.09
C CYS A 16 34.15 11.29 -15.19
N GLY A 17 35.13 11.56 -16.06
CA GLY A 17 34.98 12.44 -17.22
C GLY A 17 33.95 11.92 -18.24
N LEU A 18 33.95 10.61 -18.52
CA LEU A 18 32.97 9.95 -19.39
C LEU A 18 31.57 9.90 -18.78
N MET A 19 31.45 9.76 -17.46
CA MET A 19 30.19 9.84 -16.73
C MET A 19 29.60 11.27 -16.70
N LEU A 20 30.45 12.31 -16.70
CA LEU A 20 30.03 13.71 -16.76
C LEU A 20 29.60 14.16 -18.17
N SER A 21 30.06 13.51 -19.24
CA SER A 21 29.62 13.78 -20.61
C SER A 21 28.26 13.17 -20.98
N GLY A 22 27.65 12.38 -20.09
CA GLY A 22 26.35 11.72 -20.32
C GLY A 22 25.12 12.62 -20.12
N PHE A 23 25.29 13.84 -19.63
CA PHE A 23 24.21 14.82 -19.49
C PHE A 23 24.13 15.73 -20.73
N PHE A 24 23.88 15.15 -21.90
CA PHE A 24 23.20 15.92 -22.95
C PHE A 24 21.76 16.09 -22.46
N GLY A 25 21.46 17.26 -21.89
CA GLY A 25 20.08 17.65 -21.62
C GLY A 25 19.30 17.51 -22.92
N VAL A 26 18.35 16.57 -22.94
CA VAL A 26 17.34 16.51 -23.99
C VAL A 26 16.50 17.77 -23.81
N TYR A 27 16.86 18.84 -24.52
CA TYR A 27 15.98 20.00 -24.65
C TYR A 27 14.73 19.50 -25.35
N ALA A 28 13.60 19.52 -24.64
CA ALA A 28 12.31 19.24 -25.25
C ALA A 28 12.13 20.20 -26.43
N GLN A 29 11.88 19.65 -27.62
CA GLN A 29 11.66 20.46 -28.81
C GLN A 29 10.43 21.35 -28.59
N VAL A 30 10.60 22.65 -28.77
CA VAL A 30 9.52 23.64 -28.65
C VAL A 30 8.80 23.78 -29.99
N TYR A 31 7.48 23.65 -29.96
CA TYR A 31 6.63 23.77 -31.15
C TYR A 31 5.98 25.15 -31.25
N THR A 32 5.78 25.63 -32.47
CA THR A 32 4.95 26.77 -32.87
C THR A 32 3.82 26.24 -33.76
N PRO A 33 2.66 26.91 -33.87
CA PRO A 33 1.55 26.39 -34.67
C PRO A 33 1.95 25.99 -36.11
N GLU A 34 2.86 26.74 -36.72
CA GLU A 34 3.35 26.53 -38.10
C GLU A 34 4.25 25.29 -38.24
N ASN A 35 4.90 24.87 -37.16
CA ASN A 35 5.83 23.74 -37.18
C ASN A 35 5.19 22.42 -36.71
N VAL A 36 3.94 22.46 -36.21
CA VAL A 36 3.19 21.24 -35.90
C VAL A 36 2.83 20.55 -37.22
N PRO A 37 3.23 19.28 -37.43
CA PRO A 37 2.95 18.60 -38.68
C PRO A 37 1.46 18.35 -38.83
N ASN A 38 0.86 18.99 -39.83
CA ASN A 38 -0.52 18.72 -40.24
C ASN A 38 -0.56 17.40 -41.03
N VAL A 39 -0.86 16.33 -40.32
CA VAL A 39 -0.92 14.96 -40.85
C VAL A 39 -2.04 14.75 -41.88
N GLN A 40 -3.09 15.57 -41.85
CA GLN A 40 -4.27 15.41 -42.70
C GLN A 40 -4.03 15.81 -44.15
N LEU A 41 -3.04 16.69 -44.39
CA LEU A 41 -2.63 17.06 -45.74
C LEU A 41 -2.06 15.87 -46.53
N ARG A 42 -1.58 14.83 -45.82
CA ARG A 42 -1.02 13.62 -46.41
C ARG A 42 -2.02 12.46 -46.40
N ASP A 43 -2.78 12.31 -45.32
CA ASP A 43 -3.81 11.29 -45.17
C ASP A 43 -5.03 11.85 -44.42
N SER A 44 -6.15 11.98 -45.11
CA SER A 44 -7.40 12.52 -44.54
C SER A 44 -7.99 11.70 -43.38
N LEU A 45 -7.54 10.45 -43.21
CA LEU A 45 -7.96 9.56 -42.11
C LEU A 45 -7.00 9.61 -40.92
N ARG A 46 -5.81 10.21 -41.06
CA ARG A 46 -4.85 10.41 -39.98
C ARG A 46 -5.19 11.73 -39.29
N LEU A 47 -5.78 11.66 -38.09
CA LEU A 47 -6.34 12.82 -37.38
C LEU A 47 -5.57 13.17 -36.11
N THR A 48 -4.61 12.32 -35.75
CA THR A 48 -3.75 12.47 -34.59
C THR A 48 -2.34 12.83 -35.03
N SER A 49 -1.82 13.94 -34.52
CA SER A 49 -0.44 14.39 -34.73
C SER A 49 0.36 14.27 -33.43
N ASP A 50 1.36 13.39 -33.43
CA ASP A 50 2.30 13.21 -32.34
C ASP A 50 3.73 13.15 -32.90
N PRO A 51 4.38 14.29 -33.11
CA PRO A 51 5.75 14.33 -33.61
C PRO A 51 6.80 13.86 -32.60
N SER A 52 6.43 13.72 -31.32
CA SER A 52 7.34 13.27 -30.26
C SER A 52 7.40 11.75 -30.11
N GLY A 53 6.44 11.02 -30.69
CA GLY A 53 6.31 9.57 -30.53
C GLY A 53 5.97 9.18 -29.09
N THR A 54 5.20 10.01 -28.38
CA THR A 54 4.65 9.69 -27.06
C THR A 54 3.72 8.47 -27.13
N LEU A 55 2.99 8.35 -28.24
CA LEU A 55 2.09 7.24 -28.57
C LEU A 55 2.76 6.31 -29.58
N THR A 56 2.55 5.00 -29.41
CA THR A 56 2.96 4.05 -30.45
C THR A 56 2.03 4.14 -31.67
N GLU A 57 2.52 3.76 -32.85
CA GLU A 57 1.71 3.77 -34.07
C GLU A 57 0.40 2.96 -33.97
N ALA A 58 0.36 1.93 -33.12
CA ALA A 58 -0.87 1.18 -32.87
C ALA A 58 -1.92 2.03 -32.13
N GLN A 59 -1.47 2.82 -31.14
CA GLN A 59 -2.32 3.69 -30.34
C GLN A 59 -2.85 4.85 -31.18
N VAL A 60 -1.97 5.45 -32.00
CA VAL A 60 -2.38 6.52 -32.92
C VAL A 60 -3.46 6.03 -33.88
N ARG A 61 -3.30 4.83 -34.47
CA ARG A 61 -4.34 4.21 -35.31
C ARG A 61 -5.64 3.93 -34.57
N ASN A 62 -5.58 3.61 -33.28
CA ASN A 62 -6.76 3.35 -32.46
C ASN A 62 -7.54 4.66 -32.22
N ILE A 63 -6.82 5.72 -31.84
CA ILE A 63 -7.38 7.07 -31.68
C ILE A 63 -7.99 7.57 -33.00
N ASP A 64 -7.26 7.46 -34.11
CA ASP A 64 -7.73 7.86 -35.44
C ASP A 64 -9.04 7.16 -35.83
N ARG A 65 -9.21 5.88 -35.46
CA ARG A 65 -10.45 5.12 -35.71
C ARG A 65 -11.64 5.70 -34.96
N GLU A 66 -11.45 6.08 -33.70
CA GLU A 66 -12.49 6.73 -32.88
C GLU A 66 -12.84 8.11 -33.45
N LEU A 67 -11.84 8.91 -33.84
CA LEU A 67 -12.04 10.22 -34.46
C LEU A 67 -12.80 10.12 -35.81
N VAL A 68 -12.46 9.14 -36.65
CA VAL A 68 -13.20 8.86 -37.90
C VAL A 68 -14.64 8.43 -37.61
N THR A 69 -14.88 7.72 -36.50
CA THR A 69 -16.24 7.33 -36.09
C THR A 69 -17.07 8.56 -35.72
N ILE A 70 -16.50 9.49 -34.94
CA ILE A 70 -17.14 10.78 -34.62
C ILE A 70 -17.44 11.58 -35.89
N ARG A 71 -16.47 11.67 -36.81
CA ARG A 71 -16.67 12.36 -38.09
C ARG A 71 -17.82 11.76 -38.89
N LYS A 72 -17.92 10.42 -38.95
CA LYS A 72 -19.00 9.74 -39.70
C LYS A 72 -20.36 9.90 -39.05
N ALA A 73 -20.44 9.84 -37.73
CA ALA A 73 -21.69 9.89 -36.99
C ALA A 73 -22.26 11.32 -36.89
N HIS A 74 -21.39 12.31 -36.61
CA HIS A 74 -21.81 13.68 -36.27
C HIS A 74 -21.32 14.73 -37.27
N GLY A 75 -20.53 14.34 -38.27
CA GLY A 75 -19.94 15.27 -39.24
C GLY A 75 -18.81 16.14 -38.65
N VAL A 76 -18.43 15.93 -37.39
CA VAL A 76 -17.44 16.76 -36.68
C VAL A 76 -16.02 16.50 -37.16
N GLU A 77 -15.29 17.58 -37.39
CA GLU A 77 -13.88 17.58 -37.80
C GLU A 77 -12.98 17.64 -36.57
N PHE A 78 -12.79 16.48 -35.93
CA PHE A 78 -12.04 16.37 -34.67
C PHE A 78 -10.58 15.93 -34.92
N ALA A 79 -9.62 16.75 -34.51
CA ALA A 79 -8.18 16.46 -34.52
C ALA A 79 -7.58 16.37 -33.10
N VAL A 80 -6.55 15.55 -32.95
CA VAL A 80 -5.80 15.38 -31.69
C VAL A 80 -4.33 15.70 -31.93
N VAL A 81 -3.73 16.51 -31.05
CA VAL A 81 -2.33 16.94 -31.17
C VAL A 81 -1.63 16.76 -29.82
N LEU A 82 -0.51 16.05 -29.81
CA LEU A 82 0.33 15.84 -28.63
C LEU A 82 1.69 16.49 -28.87
N LEU A 83 2.06 17.45 -28.04
CA LEU A 83 3.33 18.18 -28.17
C LEU A 83 4.16 18.05 -26.89
N PRO A 84 5.48 17.84 -27.00
CA PRO A 84 6.35 17.79 -25.83
C PRO A 84 6.42 19.14 -25.11
N SER A 85 6.46 20.26 -25.86
CA SER A 85 6.45 21.62 -25.31
C SER A 85 5.97 22.65 -26.34
N ILE A 86 5.35 23.73 -25.86
CA ILE A 86 5.01 24.94 -26.64
C ILE A 86 5.84 26.17 -26.19
N GLY A 87 6.90 25.95 -25.41
CA GLY A 87 7.75 27.02 -24.86
C GLY A 87 7.00 27.86 -23.85
N ASP A 88 7.12 29.18 -23.92
CA ASP A 88 6.46 30.13 -23.01
C ASP A 88 5.07 30.59 -23.49
N ARG A 89 4.58 30.10 -24.63
CA ARG A 89 3.27 30.50 -25.16
C ARG A 89 2.13 30.01 -24.25
N ASP A 90 1.04 30.75 -24.26
CA ASP A 90 -0.21 30.33 -23.64
C ASP A 90 -0.91 29.25 -24.50
N ILE A 91 -1.44 28.20 -23.84
CA ILE A 91 -2.01 27.03 -24.53
C ILE A 91 -3.30 27.38 -25.28
N GLU A 92 -4.07 28.34 -24.77
CA GLU A 92 -5.29 28.83 -25.41
C GLU A 92 -4.97 29.54 -26.71
N SER A 93 -4.15 30.58 -26.64
CA SER A 93 -3.69 31.32 -27.84
C SER A 93 -3.06 30.39 -28.87
N PHE A 94 -2.21 29.45 -28.42
CA PHE A 94 -1.60 28.45 -29.30
C PHE A 94 -2.63 27.56 -29.98
N SER A 95 -3.61 27.05 -29.24
CA SER A 95 -4.64 26.17 -29.77
C SER A 95 -5.54 26.87 -30.79
N THR A 96 -5.91 28.13 -30.56
CA THR A 96 -6.71 28.92 -31.50
C THR A 96 -5.93 29.19 -32.79
N ASP A 97 -4.64 29.56 -32.69
CA ASP A 97 -3.77 29.76 -33.85
C ASP A 97 -3.65 28.47 -34.68
N LEU A 98 -3.43 27.34 -34.00
CA LEU A 98 -3.30 26.02 -34.63
C LEU A 98 -4.61 25.58 -35.29
N PHE A 99 -5.75 25.76 -34.62
CA PHE A 99 -7.08 25.46 -35.13
C PHE A 99 -7.36 26.20 -36.44
N ARG A 100 -7.08 27.50 -36.47
CA ARG A 100 -7.26 28.36 -37.65
C ARG A 100 -6.30 27.98 -38.76
N LEU A 101 -5.03 27.75 -38.43
CA LEU A 101 -4.01 27.35 -39.40
C LEU A 101 -4.36 26.02 -40.08
N TRP A 102 -4.92 25.07 -39.32
CA TRP A 102 -5.34 23.77 -39.84
C TRP A 102 -6.71 23.81 -40.53
N GLY A 103 -7.45 24.91 -40.39
CA GLY A 103 -8.76 25.10 -41.00
C GLY A 103 -9.81 24.10 -40.50
N LEU A 104 -9.73 23.72 -39.22
CA LEU A 104 -10.60 22.70 -38.63
C LEU A 104 -12.08 23.11 -38.72
N GLY A 105 -12.90 22.23 -39.28
CA GLY A 105 -14.33 22.45 -39.50
C GLY A 105 -14.66 22.84 -40.94
N SER A 106 -15.94 22.69 -41.27
CA SER A 106 -16.50 23.24 -42.52
C SER A 106 -16.71 24.75 -42.42
N LYS A 107 -16.40 25.49 -43.49
CA LYS A 107 -16.75 26.93 -43.64
C LYS A 107 -18.20 27.29 -43.36
N THR A 108 -19.12 26.34 -43.53
CA THR A 108 -20.56 26.59 -43.39
C THR A 108 -21.14 26.08 -42.08
N LYS A 109 -20.42 25.19 -41.39
CA LYS A 109 -20.92 24.53 -40.18
C LYS A 109 -20.06 24.77 -38.96
N ASP A 110 -18.85 25.31 -39.11
CA ASP A 110 -17.87 25.57 -38.05
C ASP A 110 -17.75 24.42 -37.03
N ASN A 111 -17.83 23.19 -37.55
CA ASN A 111 -17.94 21.97 -36.77
C ASN A 111 -16.57 21.32 -36.51
N GLY A 112 -15.55 22.15 -36.28
CA GLY A 112 -14.20 21.74 -35.96
C GLY A 112 -14.00 21.56 -34.46
N LEU A 113 -13.17 20.60 -34.08
CA LEU A 113 -12.75 20.38 -32.70
C LEU A 113 -11.27 20.01 -32.66
N LEU A 114 -10.53 20.61 -31.74
CA LEU A 114 -9.12 20.27 -31.48
C LEU A 114 -8.96 19.85 -30.03
N LEU A 115 -8.24 18.75 -29.83
CA LEU A 115 -7.72 18.35 -28.52
C LEU A 115 -6.20 18.49 -28.53
N LEU A 116 -5.67 19.43 -27.77
CA LEU A 116 -4.24 19.69 -27.64
C LEU A 116 -3.72 19.22 -26.28
N LEU A 117 -2.71 18.37 -26.27
CA LEU A 117 -1.98 17.95 -25.06
C LEU A 117 -0.56 18.52 -25.11
N VAL A 118 -0.14 19.14 -24.01
CA VAL A 118 1.20 19.72 -23.83
C VAL A 118 1.87 19.02 -22.65
N MET A 119 2.87 18.20 -22.95
CA MET A 119 3.37 17.17 -22.04
C MET A 119 4.23 17.75 -20.89
N ASP A 120 5.12 18.69 -21.18
CA ASP A 120 5.96 19.36 -20.17
C ASP A 120 5.15 20.14 -19.14
N ARG A 121 4.03 20.73 -19.56
CA ARG A 121 3.08 21.45 -18.70
C ARG A 121 2.01 20.56 -18.09
N ARG A 122 1.87 19.32 -18.56
CA ARG A 122 0.77 18.40 -18.22
C ARG A 122 -0.61 19.05 -18.37
N GLN A 123 -0.81 19.75 -19.49
CA GLN A 123 -2.04 20.46 -19.78
C GLN A 123 -2.73 19.87 -21.00
N VAL A 124 -4.06 19.86 -20.97
CA VAL A 124 -4.94 19.45 -22.06
C VAL A 124 -5.93 20.58 -22.33
N ARG A 125 -6.15 20.88 -23.61
CA ARG A 125 -7.13 21.88 -24.03
C ARG A 125 -8.03 21.34 -25.13
N PHE A 126 -9.34 21.59 -24.99
CA PHE A 126 -10.28 21.56 -26.10
C PHE A 126 -10.37 22.95 -26.71
N GLU A 127 -10.27 23.04 -28.03
CA GLU A 127 -10.60 24.23 -28.81
C GLU A 127 -11.77 23.88 -29.73
N VAL A 128 -12.90 24.54 -29.51
CA VAL A 128 -14.22 24.21 -30.07
C VAL A 128 -14.57 25.24 -31.14
N GLY A 129 -14.99 24.80 -32.32
CA GLY A 129 -15.51 25.68 -33.37
C GLY A 129 -16.92 26.18 -33.05
N TYR A 130 -17.30 27.34 -33.61
CA TYR A 130 -18.58 28.01 -33.30
C TYR A 130 -19.81 27.11 -33.47
N GLY A 131 -19.78 26.19 -34.43
CA GLY A 131 -20.90 25.29 -34.71
C GLY A 131 -21.14 24.22 -33.63
N LEU A 132 -20.19 24.04 -32.71
CA LEU A 132 -20.27 23.05 -31.64
C LEU A 132 -20.40 23.68 -30.25
N GLU A 133 -20.30 25.00 -30.09
CA GLU A 133 -20.34 25.67 -28.79
C GLU A 133 -21.65 25.46 -28.03
N GLY A 134 -22.76 25.21 -28.75
CA GLY A 134 -24.06 24.90 -28.15
C GLY A 134 -24.09 23.55 -27.42
N ASP A 135 -23.37 22.56 -27.93
CA ASP A 135 -23.30 21.21 -27.35
C ASP A 135 -22.08 21.06 -26.43
N LEU A 136 -20.92 21.49 -26.91
CA LEU A 136 -19.62 21.44 -26.25
C LEU A 136 -19.24 22.80 -25.64
N THR A 137 -20.02 23.25 -24.67
CA THR A 137 -19.69 24.44 -23.87
C THR A 137 -18.36 24.27 -23.12
N ASP A 138 -17.76 25.37 -22.66
CA ASP A 138 -16.57 25.34 -21.80
C ASP A 138 -16.77 24.47 -20.55
N ALA A 139 -17.95 24.56 -19.93
CA ALA A 139 -18.31 23.76 -18.76
C ALA A 139 -18.37 22.26 -19.09
N THR A 140 -18.98 21.91 -20.22
CA THR A 140 -19.03 20.53 -20.73
C THR A 140 -17.63 20.01 -21.03
N SER A 141 -16.83 20.78 -21.76
CA SER A 141 -15.46 20.44 -22.15
C SER A 141 -14.55 20.22 -20.94
N HIS A 142 -14.62 21.13 -19.96
CA HIS A 142 -13.87 21.01 -18.71
C HIS A 142 -14.29 19.76 -17.92
N LYS A 143 -15.59 19.45 -17.90
CA LYS A 143 -16.12 18.26 -17.24
C LYS A 143 -15.65 16.97 -17.93
N ILE A 144 -15.65 16.91 -19.26
CA ILE A 144 -15.14 15.77 -20.01
C ILE A 144 -13.68 15.51 -19.64
N GLN A 145 -12.85 16.55 -19.66
CA GLN A 145 -11.44 16.44 -19.31
C GLN A 145 -11.28 15.86 -17.90
N ARG A 146 -11.91 16.48 -16.90
CA ARG A 146 -11.75 16.12 -15.50
C ARG A 146 -12.21 14.70 -15.18
N THR A 147 -13.34 14.28 -15.73
CA THR A 147 -13.97 12.99 -15.40
C THR A 147 -13.35 11.85 -16.18
N TYR A 148 -13.13 12.01 -17.49
CA TYR A 148 -12.80 10.89 -18.38
C TYR A 148 -11.35 10.87 -18.85
N MET A 149 -10.62 11.98 -18.79
CA MET A 149 -9.29 12.09 -19.38
C MET A 149 -8.19 12.15 -18.31
N LEU A 150 -8.30 13.11 -17.38
CA LEU A 150 -7.26 13.35 -16.38
C LEU A 150 -6.92 12.13 -15.50
N PRO A 151 -7.86 11.27 -15.07
CA PRO A 151 -7.52 10.09 -14.28
C PRO A 151 -6.55 9.14 -15.00
N HIS A 152 -6.70 8.97 -16.31
CA HIS A 152 -5.79 8.17 -17.13
C HIS A 152 -4.45 8.88 -17.32
N PHE A 153 -4.46 10.19 -17.60
CA PHE A 153 -3.23 10.97 -17.80
C PHE A 153 -2.33 10.99 -16.56
N LYS A 154 -2.91 11.01 -15.35
CA LYS A 154 -2.17 10.89 -14.08
C LYS A 154 -1.40 9.57 -13.96
N ASN A 155 -1.88 8.52 -14.62
CA ASN A 155 -1.26 7.21 -14.65
C ASN A 155 -0.32 7.00 -15.86
N GLY A 156 -0.13 8.02 -16.70
CA GLY A 156 0.65 7.93 -17.94
C GLY A 156 -0.05 7.19 -19.08
N ASP A 157 -1.35 6.90 -18.94
CA ASP A 157 -2.16 6.17 -19.91
C ASP A 157 -2.84 7.15 -20.89
N TYR A 158 -2.06 7.75 -21.78
CA TYR A 158 -2.54 8.82 -22.67
C TYR A 158 -3.55 8.34 -23.72
N GLU A 159 -3.36 7.13 -24.27
CA GLU A 159 -4.29 6.56 -25.26
C GLU A 159 -5.69 6.40 -24.67
N SER A 160 -5.80 5.74 -23.52
CA SER A 160 -7.11 5.50 -22.90
C SER A 160 -7.77 6.82 -22.48
N GLY A 161 -7.01 7.78 -21.95
CA GLY A 161 -7.54 9.10 -21.62
C GLY A 161 -8.06 9.87 -22.84
N ILE A 162 -7.35 9.82 -23.97
CA ILE A 162 -7.78 10.44 -25.23
C ILE A 162 -9.04 9.76 -25.77
N ILE A 163 -9.05 8.41 -25.83
CA ILE A 163 -10.20 7.64 -26.33
C ILE A 163 -11.44 7.88 -25.45
N SER A 164 -11.29 7.85 -24.12
CA SER A 164 -12.38 8.15 -23.20
C SER A 164 -12.93 9.56 -23.41
N GLY A 165 -12.06 10.55 -23.64
CA GLY A 165 -12.46 11.90 -24.00
C GLY A 165 -13.24 11.97 -25.33
N ILE A 166 -12.74 11.29 -26.37
CA ILE A 166 -13.41 11.25 -27.69
C ILE A 166 -14.80 10.62 -27.60
N ARG A 167 -14.94 9.52 -26.86
CA ARG A 167 -16.23 8.86 -26.68
C ARG A 167 -17.20 9.71 -25.87
N ALA A 168 -16.73 10.37 -24.81
CA ALA A 168 -17.54 11.31 -24.03
C ALA A 168 -18.04 12.48 -24.89
N VAL A 169 -17.20 13.02 -25.78
CA VAL A 169 -17.62 14.01 -26.79
C VAL A 169 -18.72 13.43 -27.68
N GLY A 170 -18.56 12.22 -28.19
CA GLY A 170 -19.60 11.54 -28.99
C GLY A 170 -20.93 11.39 -28.26
N HIS A 171 -20.90 11.05 -26.97
CA HIS A 171 -22.11 10.98 -26.15
C HIS A 171 -22.79 12.35 -26.01
N VAL A 172 -22.04 13.42 -25.76
CA VAL A 172 -22.60 14.79 -25.69
C VAL A 172 -23.23 15.23 -27.00
N LEU A 173 -22.57 14.92 -28.13
CA LEU A 173 -23.09 15.24 -29.46
C LEU A 173 -24.33 14.41 -29.84
N ALA A 174 -24.56 13.28 -29.17
CA ALA A 174 -25.76 12.47 -29.34
C ALA A 174 -26.90 12.90 -28.39
N ASP A 175 -26.57 13.20 -27.14
CA ASP A 175 -27.49 13.65 -26.09
C ASP A 175 -26.75 14.50 -25.05
N SER A 176 -27.04 15.81 -25.03
CA SER A 176 -26.41 16.77 -24.13
C SER A 176 -26.76 16.56 -22.65
N SER A 177 -27.79 15.76 -22.33
CA SER A 177 -28.20 15.47 -20.95
C SER A 177 -27.38 14.35 -20.27
N TRP A 178 -26.66 13.53 -21.04
CA TRP A 178 -25.89 12.37 -20.56
C TRP A 178 -24.90 12.71 -19.43
N ILE A 179 -24.25 13.87 -19.54
CA ILE A 179 -23.25 14.32 -18.58
C ILE A 179 -23.80 14.48 -17.15
N ALA A 180 -25.07 14.86 -17.00
CA ALA A 180 -25.69 15.02 -15.69
C ALA A 180 -26.05 13.66 -15.06
N GLU A 181 -26.47 12.70 -15.88
CA GLU A 181 -26.91 11.37 -15.42
C GLU A 181 -25.73 10.48 -15.02
N GLU A 182 -24.66 10.44 -15.82
CA GLU A 182 -23.48 9.60 -15.54
C GLU A 182 -22.78 10.00 -14.23
N GLN A 183 -22.78 11.29 -13.88
CA GLN A 183 -22.22 11.77 -12.62
C GLN A 183 -23.02 11.29 -11.40
N ASN A 184 -24.35 11.23 -11.50
CA ASN A 184 -25.18 10.73 -10.41
C ASN A 184 -24.92 9.24 -10.17
N ARG A 185 -24.65 8.49 -11.24
CA ARG A 185 -24.31 7.06 -11.17
C ARG A 185 -22.96 6.82 -10.51
N GLY A 186 -21.90 7.52 -10.92
CA GLY A 186 -20.56 7.35 -10.35
C GLY A 186 -20.46 7.75 -8.87
N ARG A 187 -21.22 8.77 -8.45
CA ARG A 187 -21.28 9.18 -7.04
C ARG A 187 -21.91 8.11 -6.14
N GLN A 188 -22.89 7.38 -6.67
CA GLN A 188 -23.61 6.35 -5.92
C GLN A 188 -22.75 5.10 -5.64
N GLU A 189 -21.76 4.80 -6.49
CA GLU A 189 -20.84 3.66 -6.28
C GLU A 189 -19.71 3.97 -5.28
N GLU A 190 -19.17 5.20 -5.23
CA GLU A 190 -18.12 5.56 -4.26
C GLU A 190 -18.62 5.64 -2.80
N ASP A 191 -19.88 6.02 -2.60
CA ASP A 191 -20.47 6.16 -1.25
C ASP A 191 -20.71 4.81 -0.55
N ASP A 192 -20.68 3.68 -1.27
CA ASP A 192 -21.04 2.36 -0.73
C ASP A 192 -19.86 1.63 -0.03
N LEU A 193 -18.61 1.92 -0.41
CA LEU A 193 -17.42 1.24 0.13
C LEU A 193 -16.92 1.86 1.46
N MET A 194 -17.00 3.19 1.59
CA MET A 194 -16.51 3.92 2.76
C MET A 194 -17.17 3.53 4.10
N PRO A 195 -18.51 3.36 4.22
CA PRO A 195 -19.11 2.98 5.50
C PRO A 195 -18.72 1.57 5.96
N VAL A 196 -18.54 0.63 5.03
CA VAL A 196 -18.12 -0.75 5.35
C VAL A 196 -16.70 -0.75 5.93
N VAL A 197 -15.78 0.01 5.34
CA VAL A 197 -14.39 0.12 5.83
C VAL A 197 -14.36 0.73 7.24
N ILE A 198 -15.15 1.77 7.49
CA ILE A 198 -15.23 2.43 8.81
C ILE A 198 -15.76 1.45 9.86
N VAL A 199 -16.80 0.67 9.54
CA VAL A 199 -17.38 -0.32 10.47
C VAL A 199 -16.37 -1.43 10.77
N LEU A 200 -15.70 -1.99 9.75
CA LEU A 200 -14.68 -3.02 9.94
C LEU A 200 -13.50 -2.52 10.77
N PHE A 201 -13.04 -1.29 10.52
CA PHE A 201 -12.00 -0.66 11.32
C PHE A 201 -12.45 -0.47 12.78
N GLY A 202 -13.70 -0.03 13.00
CA GLY A 202 -14.28 0.10 14.33
C GLY A 202 -14.34 -1.22 15.09
N ILE A 203 -14.76 -2.31 14.44
CA ILE A 203 -14.78 -3.66 15.01
C ILE A 203 -13.37 -4.11 15.39
N PHE A 204 -12.39 -3.88 14.51
CA PHE A 204 -10.99 -4.23 14.77
C PHE A 204 -10.43 -3.50 16.00
N VAL A 205 -10.63 -2.18 16.08
CA VAL A 205 -10.19 -1.38 17.24
C VAL A 205 -10.89 -1.83 18.51
N PHE A 206 -12.19 -2.15 18.45
CA PHE A 206 -12.94 -2.66 19.59
C PHE A 206 -12.44 -4.04 20.07
N ALA A 207 -12.10 -4.94 19.15
CA ALA A 207 -11.53 -6.24 19.48
C ALA A 207 -10.15 -6.11 20.16
N LEU A 208 -9.29 -5.20 19.66
CA LEU A 208 -8.01 -4.88 20.32
C LEU A 208 -8.22 -4.32 21.72
N PHE A 209 -9.22 -3.46 21.89
CA PHE A 209 -9.58 -2.89 23.18
C PHE A 209 -10.05 -3.96 24.18
N LEU A 210 -10.90 -4.90 23.76
CA LEU A 210 -11.35 -6.02 24.60
C LEU A 210 -10.22 -6.99 24.96
N SER A 211 -9.33 -7.31 24.00
CA SER A 211 -8.15 -8.12 24.25
C SER A 211 -7.23 -7.47 25.28
N PHE A 212 -7.01 -6.16 25.13
CA PHE A 212 -6.23 -5.36 26.08
C PHE A 212 -6.85 -5.41 27.49
N ILE A 213 -8.16 -5.21 27.61
CA ILE A 213 -8.89 -5.35 28.88
C ILE A 213 -8.69 -6.75 29.49
N SER A 214 -8.96 -7.82 28.72
CA SER A 214 -8.87 -9.21 29.19
C SER A 214 -7.48 -9.57 29.72
N SER A 215 -6.43 -9.09 29.05
CA SER A 215 -5.03 -9.31 29.46
C SER A 215 -4.69 -8.69 30.83
N THR A 216 -5.35 -7.58 31.18
CA THR A 216 -5.09 -6.87 32.43
C THR A 216 -5.81 -7.49 33.62
N PHE A 217 -7.05 -7.94 33.44
CA PHE A 217 -7.86 -8.51 34.51
C PHE A 217 -7.35 -9.88 34.97
N LYS A 218 -6.96 -10.75 34.03
CA LYS A 218 -6.51 -12.12 34.35
C LYS A 218 -5.29 -12.12 35.29
N ASN A 219 -4.32 -11.23 35.07
CA ASN A 219 -3.05 -11.27 35.80
C ASN A 219 -3.13 -10.67 37.22
N ILE A 220 -4.05 -9.74 37.47
CA ILE A 220 -4.13 -9.03 38.77
C ILE A 220 -4.95 -9.82 39.79
N ALA A 221 -6.00 -10.54 39.35
CA ALA A 221 -6.88 -11.29 40.24
C ALA A 221 -6.19 -12.48 40.94
N LEU A 222 -5.14 -13.03 40.33
CA LEU A 222 -4.38 -14.19 40.82
C LEU A 222 -3.39 -13.87 41.95
N VAL A 223 -3.10 -12.59 42.24
CA VAL A 223 -2.09 -12.20 43.23
C VAL A 223 -2.68 -12.16 44.63
N ARG A 224 -2.47 -13.23 45.41
CA ARG A 224 -2.85 -13.31 46.84
C ARG A 224 -1.64 -13.42 47.78
N ASP A 225 -0.57 -14.06 47.34
CA ASP A 225 0.61 -14.37 48.15
C ASP A 225 1.87 -13.58 47.73
N PRO A 226 2.86 -13.41 48.65
CA PRO A 226 4.10 -12.67 48.36
C PRO A 226 4.95 -13.24 47.22
N TYR A 227 4.93 -14.56 47.02
CA TYR A 227 5.70 -15.24 45.97
C TYR A 227 5.12 -14.94 44.59
N THR A 228 3.82 -15.15 44.41
CA THR A 228 3.06 -14.80 43.20
C THR A 228 3.14 -13.31 42.92
N ALA A 229 3.11 -12.46 43.95
CA ALA A 229 3.31 -11.02 43.79
C ALA A 229 4.68 -10.70 43.16
N ARG A 230 5.78 -11.27 43.67
CA ARG A 230 7.13 -11.10 43.10
C ARG A 230 7.23 -11.62 41.67
N ARG A 231 6.60 -12.75 41.38
CA ARG A 231 6.59 -13.37 40.04
C ARG A 231 5.94 -12.48 38.98
N PHE A 232 4.77 -11.93 39.28
CA PHE A 232 4.01 -11.14 38.30
C PHE A 232 4.35 -9.65 38.32
N PHE A 233 5.03 -9.14 39.35
CA PHE A 233 5.34 -7.70 39.48
C PHE A 233 6.06 -7.08 38.27
N PRO A 234 7.07 -7.73 37.64
CA PRO A 234 7.73 -7.18 36.45
C PRO A 234 6.76 -7.01 35.27
N HIS A 235 5.87 -7.99 35.07
CA HIS A 235 4.84 -7.92 34.04
C HIS A 235 3.86 -6.78 34.33
N VAL A 236 3.34 -6.70 35.57
CA VAL A 236 2.43 -5.62 36.00
C VAL A 236 3.07 -4.23 35.78
N LYS A 237 4.36 -4.07 36.10
CA LYS A 237 5.12 -2.82 35.89
C LYS A 237 5.30 -2.48 34.40
N SER A 238 5.63 -3.47 33.57
CA SER A 238 5.81 -3.27 32.12
C SER A 238 4.50 -2.90 31.43
N TYR A 239 3.42 -3.63 31.72
CA TYR A 239 2.09 -3.30 31.24
C TYR A 239 1.67 -1.90 31.68
N PHE A 240 1.96 -1.47 32.92
CA PHE A 240 1.60 -0.13 33.41
C PHE A 240 2.14 0.98 32.51
N LYS A 241 3.40 0.85 32.05
CA LYS A 241 4.00 1.79 31.10
C LYS A 241 3.33 1.76 29.73
N LEU A 242 3.15 0.57 29.13
CA LEU A 242 2.50 0.44 27.81
C LEU A 242 1.08 1.02 27.81
N SER A 243 0.33 0.82 28.89
CA SER A 243 -1.05 1.29 29.04
C SER A 243 -1.20 2.81 29.05
N ILE A 244 -0.19 3.53 29.56
CA ILE A 244 -0.20 5.00 29.52
C ILE A 244 -0.03 5.44 28.06
N ILE A 245 0.90 4.82 27.33
CA ILE A 245 1.19 5.13 25.92
C ILE A 245 -0.02 4.84 25.03
N THR A 246 -0.66 3.67 25.16
CA THR A 246 -1.82 3.30 24.34
C THR A 246 -3.05 4.15 24.65
N SER A 247 -3.19 4.63 25.89
CA SER A 247 -4.27 5.54 26.29
C SER A 247 -4.21 6.89 25.59
N PHE A 248 -3.01 7.42 25.31
CA PHE A 248 -2.85 8.66 24.54
C PHE A 248 -3.21 8.47 23.06
N LEU A 249 -3.00 7.26 22.53
CA LEU A 249 -3.17 6.96 21.11
C LEU A 249 -4.64 6.76 20.69
N LEU A 250 -5.47 6.22 21.57
CA LEU A 250 -6.82 5.77 21.23
C LEU A 250 -7.93 6.81 21.47
N LEU A 251 -7.62 8.00 21.97
CA LEU A 251 -8.58 9.11 22.21
C LEU A 251 -9.85 8.77 23.03
N LEU A 252 -9.94 7.58 23.64
CA LEU A 252 -11.04 7.13 24.50
C LEU A 252 -10.79 7.48 25.98
N TRP A 253 -10.64 8.77 26.26
CA TRP A 253 -10.16 9.30 27.55
C TRP A 253 -10.95 8.84 28.79
N PRO A 254 -12.31 8.77 28.81
CA PRO A 254 -13.03 8.38 30.02
C PRO A 254 -12.77 6.92 30.40
N VAL A 255 -12.74 6.04 29.41
CA VAL A 255 -12.58 4.60 29.64
C VAL A 255 -11.13 4.27 30.01
N THR A 256 -10.16 4.96 29.40
CA THR A 256 -8.76 4.77 29.75
C THR A 256 -8.44 5.30 31.14
N LEU A 257 -9.04 6.40 31.59
CA LEU A 257 -8.86 6.91 32.96
C LEU A 257 -9.40 5.93 34.01
N ILE A 258 -10.55 5.30 33.76
CA ILE A 258 -11.10 4.25 34.65
C ILE A 258 -10.14 3.05 34.72
N LEU A 259 -9.61 2.59 33.58
CA LEU A 259 -8.64 1.49 33.53
C LEU A 259 -7.33 1.85 34.25
N LEU A 260 -6.81 3.06 34.05
CA LEU A 260 -5.61 3.56 34.73
C LEU A 260 -5.82 3.67 36.24
N TYR A 261 -6.99 4.13 36.69
CA TYR A 261 -7.35 4.18 38.11
C TYR A 261 -7.40 2.78 38.74
N TRP A 262 -8.07 1.83 38.09
CA TRP A 262 -8.12 0.44 38.55
C TRP A 262 -6.71 -0.17 38.66
N ARG A 263 -5.85 0.10 37.69
CA ARG A 263 -4.46 -0.38 37.68
C ARG A 263 -3.61 0.28 38.76
N TYR A 264 -3.78 1.58 38.97
CA TYR A 264 -3.14 2.29 40.07
C TYR A 264 -3.53 1.67 41.42
N ARG A 265 -4.81 1.37 41.62
CA ARG A 265 -5.30 0.68 42.83
C ARG A 265 -4.69 -0.71 42.98
N ALA A 266 -4.61 -1.49 41.91
CA ALA A 266 -3.96 -2.80 41.91
C ALA A 266 -2.46 -2.70 42.25
N PHE A 267 -1.73 -1.75 41.66
CA PHE A 267 -0.32 -1.52 41.95
C PHE A 267 -0.08 -1.15 43.42
N LYS A 268 -0.93 -0.26 43.98
CA LYS A 268 -0.87 0.13 45.39
C LYS A 268 -1.09 -1.07 46.33
N ARG A 269 -1.91 -2.04 45.93
CA ARG A 269 -2.15 -3.29 46.68
C ARG A 269 -0.98 -4.28 46.59
N ILE A 270 -0.37 -4.44 45.40
CA ILE A 270 0.66 -5.46 45.14
C ILE A 270 2.05 -5.03 45.63
N LYS A 271 2.42 -3.75 45.50
CA LYS A 271 3.73 -3.22 45.89
C LYS A 271 4.17 -3.62 47.32
N PRO A 272 3.33 -3.51 48.37
CA PRO A 272 3.74 -3.93 49.72
C PRO A 272 3.97 -5.45 49.82
N LEU A 273 3.18 -6.28 49.12
CA LEU A 273 3.34 -7.74 49.13
C LEU A 273 4.68 -8.20 48.56
N VAL A 274 5.20 -7.50 47.54
CA VAL A 274 6.51 -7.77 46.93
C VAL A 274 7.64 -7.54 47.93
N ALA A 275 7.51 -6.50 48.77
CA ALA A 275 8.51 -6.11 49.76
C ALA A 275 8.51 -6.99 51.01
N THR A 276 7.40 -7.71 51.28
CA THR A 276 7.27 -8.57 52.46
C THR A 276 8.14 -9.82 52.35
N CYS A 277 9.03 -10.01 53.34
CA CYS A 277 9.82 -11.22 53.49
C CYS A 277 8.95 -12.39 54.00
N PRO A 278 9.04 -13.60 53.41
CA PRO A 278 8.28 -14.76 53.89
C PRO A 278 8.79 -15.31 55.23
N ASN A 279 10.05 -15.03 55.60
CA ASN A 279 10.68 -15.55 56.81
C ASN A 279 10.47 -14.63 58.03
N CYS A 280 10.72 -13.32 57.89
CA CYS A 280 10.63 -12.36 58.99
C CYS A 280 9.44 -11.40 58.92
N HIS A 281 8.59 -11.50 57.88
CA HIS A 281 7.42 -10.66 57.63
C HIS A 281 7.67 -9.14 57.54
N GLN A 282 8.93 -8.69 57.57
CA GLN A 282 9.29 -7.28 57.38
C GLN A 282 9.31 -6.89 55.89
N GLN A 283 9.03 -5.62 55.61
CA GLN A 283 8.97 -5.06 54.25
C GLN A 283 10.33 -4.54 53.75
N THR A 284 11.34 -5.41 53.76
CA THR A 284 12.74 -5.03 53.44
C THR A 284 13.34 -5.84 52.28
N MET A 285 12.52 -6.57 51.51
CA MET A 285 12.99 -7.27 50.32
C MET A 285 13.34 -6.30 49.19
N ALA A 286 14.56 -6.41 48.66
CA ALA A 286 15.05 -5.66 47.51
C ALA A 286 15.47 -6.58 46.37
N LEU A 287 15.30 -6.13 45.13
CA LEU A 287 15.70 -6.87 43.93
C LEU A 287 17.22 -6.90 43.81
N LEU A 288 17.81 -8.08 43.62
CA LEU A 288 19.24 -8.23 43.39
C LEU A 288 19.61 -7.99 41.91
N PRO A 289 20.82 -7.45 41.64
CA PRO A 289 21.43 -7.48 40.32
C PRO A 289 21.54 -8.92 39.77
N LYS A 290 21.63 -9.04 38.45
CA LYS A 290 21.67 -10.33 37.76
C LYS A 290 22.87 -11.17 38.18
N GLU A 291 24.03 -10.54 38.35
CA GLU A 291 25.29 -11.19 38.74
C GLU A 291 25.16 -11.85 40.12
N GLN A 292 24.59 -11.13 41.08
CA GLN A 292 24.34 -11.63 42.43
C GLN A 292 23.23 -12.70 42.44
N THR A 293 22.18 -12.52 41.63
CA THR A 293 21.14 -13.53 41.45
C THR A 293 21.74 -14.88 41.02
N MET A 294 22.66 -14.89 40.06
CA MET A 294 23.30 -16.12 39.58
C MET A 294 24.04 -16.89 40.68
N GLN A 295 24.61 -16.20 41.68
CA GLN A 295 25.35 -16.84 42.78
C GLN A 295 24.44 -17.64 43.72
N HIS A 296 23.16 -17.25 43.83
CA HIS A 296 22.19 -17.87 44.71
C HIS A 296 21.37 -18.99 44.03
N LEU A 297 21.55 -19.21 42.73
CA LEU A 297 20.81 -20.21 41.97
C LEU A 297 21.48 -21.59 41.99
N THR A 298 20.64 -22.64 41.98
CA THR A 298 21.12 -24.01 41.85
C THR A 298 21.83 -24.24 40.51
N ARG A 299 22.62 -25.32 40.41
CA ARG A 299 23.32 -25.67 39.16
C ARG A 299 22.35 -25.77 37.97
N GLY A 300 21.19 -26.40 38.16
CA GLY A 300 20.17 -26.53 37.12
C GLY A 300 19.55 -25.20 36.73
N GLN A 301 19.21 -24.34 37.70
CA GLN A 301 18.65 -23.00 37.44
C GLN A 301 19.61 -22.07 36.70
N ARG A 302 20.89 -22.12 37.05
CA ARG A 302 21.93 -21.38 36.30
C ARG A 302 22.01 -21.84 34.86
N LEU A 303 21.94 -23.15 34.62
CA LEU A 303 21.94 -23.70 33.27
C LEU A 303 20.69 -23.27 32.49
N GLU A 304 19.50 -23.25 33.13
CA GLU A 304 18.28 -22.75 32.49
C GLU A 304 18.40 -21.28 32.06
N MET A 305 19.04 -20.43 32.88
CA MET A 305 19.34 -19.04 32.51
C MET A 305 20.35 -18.92 31.37
N GLN A 306 21.38 -19.77 31.34
CA GLN A 306 22.37 -19.82 30.26
C GLN A 306 21.74 -20.26 28.93
N LEU A 307 20.88 -21.29 28.97
CA LEU A 307 20.13 -21.80 27.82
C LEU A 307 18.97 -20.88 27.41
N LYS A 308 18.67 -19.84 28.19
CA LYS A 308 17.53 -18.92 28.02
C LYS A 308 16.17 -19.65 28.01
N SER A 309 16.08 -20.81 28.65
CA SER A 309 14.84 -21.59 28.78
C SER A 309 13.95 -21.03 29.88
N ARG A 310 14.54 -20.67 31.02
CA ARG A 310 13.89 -19.94 32.11
C ARG A 310 14.72 -18.74 32.52
N TYR A 311 14.05 -17.74 33.06
CA TYR A 311 14.67 -16.55 33.59
C TYR A 311 14.29 -16.41 35.06
N TYR A 312 15.29 -16.22 35.92
CA TYR A 312 15.09 -16.09 37.36
C TYR A 312 15.48 -14.69 37.82
N ILE A 313 14.77 -14.20 38.83
CA ILE A 313 15.13 -13.00 39.59
C ILE A 313 15.19 -13.36 41.07
N ALA A 314 16.16 -12.81 41.79
CA ALA A 314 16.26 -13.01 43.23
C ALA A 314 16.00 -11.70 43.98
N TYR A 315 15.36 -11.83 45.14
CA TYR A 315 15.19 -10.76 46.11
C TYR A 315 15.93 -11.11 47.39
N GLN A 316 16.58 -10.14 48.02
CA GLN A 316 17.24 -10.31 49.30
C GLN A 316 16.60 -9.41 50.36
N CYS A 317 16.34 -9.98 51.53
CA CYS A 317 15.81 -9.24 52.67
C CYS A 317 16.95 -8.53 53.40
N GLY A 318 16.84 -7.20 53.56
CA GLY A 318 17.84 -6.43 54.31
C GLY A 318 17.91 -6.74 55.81
N ALA A 319 16.89 -7.40 56.40
CA ALA A 319 16.84 -7.69 57.84
C ALA A 319 17.34 -9.08 58.22
N CYS A 320 16.95 -10.12 57.47
CA CYS A 320 17.32 -11.51 57.78
C CYS A 320 18.26 -12.15 56.73
N SER A 321 18.69 -11.39 55.72
CA SER A 321 19.53 -11.84 54.61
C SER A 321 18.96 -13.02 53.79
N ALA A 322 17.71 -13.43 54.03
CA ALA A 322 17.05 -14.47 53.27
C ALA A 322 16.92 -14.05 51.80
N VAL A 323 17.23 -14.98 50.90
CA VAL A 323 17.13 -14.80 49.44
C VAL A 323 15.95 -15.61 48.92
N ASP A 324 15.09 -14.98 48.14
CA ASP A 324 13.94 -15.63 47.47
C ASP A 324 14.11 -15.50 45.96
N ALA A 325 14.31 -16.64 45.28
CA ALA A 325 14.49 -16.73 43.84
C ALA A 325 13.20 -17.17 43.15
N VAL A 326 12.73 -16.36 42.20
CA VAL A 326 11.43 -16.53 41.54
C VAL A 326 11.61 -16.71 40.03
N ASP A 327 10.87 -17.63 39.43
CA ASP A 327 10.90 -17.92 38.00
C ASP A 327 9.93 -17.03 37.20
N LEU A 328 10.45 -16.30 36.21
CA LEU A 328 9.66 -15.48 35.29
C LEU A 328 9.23 -16.24 34.03
N ALA A 329 8.85 -17.52 34.20
CA ALA A 329 8.43 -18.46 33.17
C ALA A 329 8.22 -17.88 31.75
N ARG A 330 9.10 -18.22 30.79
CA ARG A 330 8.82 -18.01 29.35
C ARG A 330 7.88 -19.08 28.82
N THR A 331 6.83 -18.67 28.12
CA THR A 331 5.84 -19.56 27.49
C THR A 331 6.34 -20.17 26.17
N GLU A 332 7.27 -19.52 25.47
CA GLU A 332 7.72 -19.90 24.15
C GLU A 332 9.22 -20.26 24.14
N THR A 333 9.57 -21.43 24.66
CA THR A 333 10.94 -21.96 24.48
C THR A 333 10.89 -23.37 23.93
N SER A 334 11.87 -23.72 23.10
CA SER A 334 12.07 -25.07 22.58
C SER A 334 12.41 -26.08 23.68
N TYR A 335 12.91 -25.60 24.82
CA TYR A 335 13.27 -26.44 25.94
C TYR A 335 12.07 -26.87 26.78
N LYS A 336 12.00 -28.15 27.14
CA LYS A 336 10.93 -28.73 27.95
C LYS A 336 11.42 -29.12 29.35
N ARG A 337 10.48 -29.31 30.28
CA ARG A 337 10.74 -29.78 31.65
C ARG A 337 11.22 -31.23 31.59
N CYS A 338 12.35 -31.52 32.24
CA CYS A 338 12.86 -32.88 32.36
C CYS A 338 12.11 -33.65 33.45
N PRO A 339 11.60 -34.87 33.21
CA PRO A 339 10.93 -35.66 34.23
C PRO A 339 11.87 -36.16 35.33
N ASN A 340 13.17 -36.27 35.05
CA ASN A 340 14.15 -36.77 36.00
C ASN A 340 14.71 -35.68 36.95
N CYS A 341 15.05 -34.49 36.43
CA CYS A 341 15.65 -33.43 37.24
C CYS A 341 14.79 -32.17 37.43
N ASP A 342 13.54 -32.17 36.94
CA ASP A 342 12.54 -31.08 37.01
C ASP A 342 12.97 -29.70 36.42
N HIS A 343 14.15 -29.61 35.82
CA HIS A 343 14.64 -28.41 35.14
C HIS A 343 14.24 -28.39 33.65
N PHE A 344 13.94 -27.20 33.12
CA PHE A 344 13.63 -26.90 31.72
C PHE A 344 14.89 -26.92 30.85
N THR A 345 15.50 -28.09 30.71
CA THR A 345 16.77 -28.29 30.02
C THR A 345 16.73 -29.44 29.02
N MET A 346 15.54 -30.00 28.73
CA MET A 346 15.37 -30.96 27.64
C MET A 346 15.30 -30.27 26.29
N LYS A 347 16.11 -30.71 25.35
CA LYS A 347 16.07 -30.30 23.94
C LYS A 347 15.66 -31.48 23.06
N VAL A 348 15.13 -31.18 21.87
CA VAL A 348 14.94 -32.18 20.82
C VAL A 348 16.25 -32.32 20.07
N ASP A 349 16.83 -33.52 20.06
CA ASP A 349 18.07 -33.82 19.34
C ASP A 349 17.81 -34.22 17.90
N SER A 350 16.80 -35.07 17.69
CA SER A 350 16.37 -35.48 16.35
C SER A 350 14.90 -35.83 16.31
N GLN A 351 14.32 -35.76 15.12
CA GLN A 351 12.97 -36.20 14.84
C GLN A 351 13.01 -37.11 13.62
N SER A 352 12.32 -38.24 13.71
CA SER A 352 12.22 -39.20 12.60
C SER A 352 10.76 -39.54 12.36
N ILE A 353 10.40 -39.68 11.09
CA ILE A 353 9.05 -40.10 10.71
C ILE A 353 9.07 -41.63 10.67
N VAL A 354 8.35 -42.25 11.60
CA VAL A 354 8.20 -43.70 11.70
C VAL A 354 6.81 -44.07 11.23
N ARG A 355 6.69 -45.20 10.52
CA ARG A 355 5.40 -45.76 10.11
C ARG A 355 5.08 -46.99 10.93
N ASP A 356 3.87 -47.05 11.46
CA ASP A 356 3.32 -48.24 12.12
C ASP A 356 2.94 -49.31 11.07
N GLN A 357 2.78 -50.56 11.52
CA GLN A 357 2.34 -51.71 10.70
C GLN A 357 0.99 -51.46 10.02
N ARG A 358 0.16 -50.55 10.58
CA ARG A 358 -1.12 -50.11 10.01
C ARG A 358 -1.02 -48.93 9.03
N GLY A 359 0.19 -48.51 8.67
CA GLY A 359 0.43 -47.40 7.72
C GLY A 359 0.29 -46.00 8.31
N ARG A 360 -0.03 -45.85 9.60
CA ARG A 360 -0.09 -44.56 10.30
C ARG A 360 1.31 -43.95 10.46
N ARG A 361 1.44 -42.65 10.22
CA ARG A 361 2.68 -41.89 10.38
C ARG A 361 2.77 -41.30 11.79
N PHE A 362 3.92 -41.50 12.43
CA PHE A 362 4.26 -40.90 13.72
C PHE A 362 5.57 -40.12 13.59
N ILE A 363 5.66 -38.98 14.25
CA ILE A 363 6.90 -38.26 14.47
C ILE A 363 7.47 -38.75 15.80
N ARG A 364 8.54 -39.54 15.74
CA ARG A 364 9.33 -39.94 16.91
C ARG A 364 10.37 -38.87 17.20
N ALA A 365 10.27 -38.24 18.36
CA ALA A 365 11.21 -37.22 18.81
C ALA A 365 12.13 -37.79 19.89
N TYR A 366 13.45 -37.77 19.62
CA TYR A 366 14.48 -38.08 20.60
C TYR A 366 14.86 -36.81 21.34
N ARG A 367 14.80 -36.84 22.67
CA ARG A 367 15.10 -35.68 23.51
C ARG A 367 16.14 -36.03 24.56
N SER A 368 17.11 -35.14 24.76
CA SER A 368 18.08 -35.26 25.86
C SER A 368 18.05 -34.04 26.77
N CYS A 369 18.26 -34.30 28.06
CA CYS A 369 18.41 -33.29 29.09
C CYS A 369 19.87 -32.88 29.22
N ILE A 370 20.18 -31.59 29.02
CA ILE A 370 21.55 -31.07 29.13
C ILE A 370 22.04 -31.10 30.59
N ASN A 371 21.15 -31.00 31.57
CA ASN A 371 21.52 -30.95 32.98
C ASN A 371 21.89 -32.32 33.57
N CYS A 372 21.07 -33.35 33.32
CA CYS A 372 21.24 -34.68 33.93
C CYS A 372 21.51 -35.80 32.92
N SER A 373 21.65 -35.49 31.63
CA SER A 373 21.88 -36.47 30.54
C SER A 373 20.78 -37.53 30.39
N TYR A 374 19.60 -37.29 30.95
CA TYR A 374 18.42 -38.14 30.76
C TYR A 374 17.94 -38.08 29.31
N ILE A 375 17.55 -39.22 28.75
CA ILE A 375 17.07 -39.36 27.38
C ILE A 375 15.61 -39.83 27.43
N ASP A 376 14.78 -39.23 26.58
CA ASP A 376 13.35 -39.50 26.45
C ASP A 376 12.97 -39.69 24.98
N GLU A 377 12.00 -40.56 24.73
CA GLU A 377 11.48 -40.88 23.40
C GLU A 377 9.96 -40.67 23.41
N GLU A 378 9.49 -39.70 22.62
CA GLU A 378 8.05 -39.39 22.52
C GLU A 378 7.58 -39.55 21.07
N ASP A 379 6.50 -40.32 20.88
CA ASP A 379 5.82 -40.50 19.60
C ASP A 379 4.59 -39.59 19.53
N ARG A 380 4.51 -38.77 18.47
CA ARG A 380 3.35 -37.92 18.17
C ARG A 380 2.74 -38.32 16.83
N GLU A 381 1.43 -38.50 16.75
CA GLU A 381 0.74 -38.75 15.48
C GLU A 381 0.92 -37.57 14.51
N ASP A 382 1.33 -37.88 13.27
CA ASP A 382 1.50 -36.91 12.19
C ASP A 382 0.17 -36.73 11.45
N HIS A 383 -0.62 -35.74 11.87
CA HIS A 383 -1.92 -35.45 11.24
C HIS A 383 -1.81 -34.72 9.90
N GLY A 384 -0.61 -34.54 9.34
CA GLY A 384 -0.44 -34.05 7.97
C GLY A 384 -1.24 -32.77 7.66
N GLU A 385 -1.06 -31.71 8.44
CA GLU A 385 -1.69 -30.43 8.12
C GLU A 385 -1.03 -29.80 6.88
N SER A 386 -1.78 -29.78 5.77
CA SER A 386 -1.49 -29.00 4.58
C SER A 386 -1.64 -27.50 4.89
N LEU A 387 -0.52 -26.80 4.99
CA LEU A 387 -0.40 -25.34 5.20
C LEU A 387 -0.86 -24.47 4.00
N LEU A 388 -1.83 -24.93 3.21
CA LEU A 388 -2.37 -24.22 2.04
C LEU A 388 -3.88 -24.42 1.95
N ASP A 389 -4.67 -23.88 2.88
CA ASP A 389 -6.09 -23.65 2.60
C ASP A 389 -6.82 -22.59 3.45
N SER A 390 -6.11 -21.66 4.07
CA SER A 390 -6.75 -20.59 4.86
C SER A 390 -6.96 -19.28 4.11
N ASN A 391 -6.34 -19.09 2.93
CA ASN A 391 -6.33 -17.80 2.22
C ASN A 391 -6.85 -17.82 0.76
N ALA A 392 -7.27 -18.97 0.23
CA ALA A 392 -7.67 -19.10 -1.19
C ALA A 392 -9.19 -18.94 -1.43
N GLY A 393 -10.03 -19.03 -0.40
CA GLY A 393 -11.49 -18.95 -0.54
C GLY A 393 -12.04 -17.57 -0.87
N LEU A 394 -11.29 -16.48 -0.60
CA LEU A 394 -11.80 -15.12 -0.78
C LEU A 394 -11.36 -14.45 -2.11
N LEU A 395 -10.30 -14.95 -2.75
CA LEU A 395 -9.75 -14.35 -3.99
C LEU A 395 -10.27 -15.02 -5.27
N GLY A 396 -10.79 -16.25 -5.20
CA GLY A 396 -11.32 -16.98 -6.35
C GLY A 396 -12.69 -16.50 -6.84
N ALA A 397 -13.44 -15.74 -6.03
CA ALA A 397 -14.80 -15.32 -6.35
C ALA A 397 -14.91 -14.06 -7.25
N ILE A 398 -13.80 -13.34 -7.47
CA ILE A 398 -13.82 -12.04 -8.17
C ILE A 398 -13.32 -12.16 -9.63
N ALA A 399 -12.57 -13.22 -9.97
CA ALA A 399 -11.94 -13.35 -11.29
C ALA A 399 -12.83 -13.99 -12.39
N GLY A 400 -14.04 -14.47 -12.05
CA GLY A 400 -14.87 -15.27 -12.96
C GLY A 400 -15.85 -14.49 -13.84
N ALA A 401 -15.97 -13.17 -13.71
CA ALA A 401 -17.11 -12.42 -14.27
C ALA A 401 -16.81 -11.53 -15.50
N VAL A 402 -15.58 -11.49 -16.02
CA VAL A 402 -15.18 -10.43 -17.00
C VAL A 402 -14.90 -10.94 -18.42
N ILE A 403 -15.17 -12.22 -18.75
CA ILE A 403 -14.84 -12.75 -20.09
C ILE A 403 -16.03 -13.47 -20.71
N SER A 404 -16.99 -12.70 -21.23
CA SER A 404 -17.89 -13.14 -22.30
C SER A 404 -18.59 -11.94 -22.95
N GLY A 405 -18.21 -11.61 -24.19
CA GLY A 405 -18.90 -10.57 -24.98
C GLY A 405 -18.26 -10.35 -26.35
N ALA A 406 -18.75 -11.09 -27.34
CA ALA A 406 -18.17 -11.21 -28.67
C ALA A 406 -18.58 -10.12 -29.68
N ALA A 407 -17.65 -9.85 -30.60
CA ALA A 407 -17.75 -9.52 -32.03
C ALA A 407 -19.11 -9.16 -32.70
N ARG A 408 -19.07 -8.08 -33.50
CA ARG A 408 -19.69 -7.83 -34.84
C ARG A 408 -19.49 -6.33 -35.15
N GLY A 409 -19.29 -5.81 -36.36
CA GLY A 409 -19.24 -6.26 -37.75
C GLY A 409 -18.94 -5.00 -38.59
N GLY A 410 -18.28 -5.14 -39.74
CA GLY A 410 -17.75 -4.03 -40.52
C GLY A 410 -18.76 -3.25 -41.37
N SER A 411 -18.37 -2.03 -41.77
CA SER A 411 -18.82 -1.34 -42.98
C SER A 411 -17.84 -0.20 -43.32
N SER A 412 -17.09 -0.36 -44.41
CA SER A 412 -16.11 0.59 -44.92
C SER A 412 -16.74 1.49 -45.97
N GLY A 413 -17.22 2.67 -45.55
CA GLY A 413 -17.45 3.81 -46.44
C GLY A 413 -16.20 4.70 -46.46
N SER A 414 -15.62 4.88 -47.66
CA SER A 414 -14.50 5.77 -47.95
C SER A 414 -15.02 7.20 -48.13
N TYR A 415 -14.67 8.09 -47.22
CA TYR A 415 -14.93 9.53 -47.32
C TYR A 415 -13.58 10.24 -47.19
N GLY A 416 -13.01 10.63 -48.33
CA GLY A 416 -11.85 11.52 -48.39
C GLY A 416 -12.35 12.96 -48.51
N GLY A 417 -12.08 13.76 -47.48
CA GLY A 417 -12.29 15.20 -47.45
C GLY A 417 -11.30 15.81 -46.46
N GLY A 418 -10.43 16.70 -46.96
CA GLY A 418 -9.60 17.55 -46.11
C GLY A 418 -10.43 18.68 -45.52
N PHE A 419 -9.95 19.27 -44.42
CA PHE A 419 -10.67 20.27 -43.64
C PHE A 419 -10.97 21.54 -44.41
N GLY A 420 -12.19 22.03 -44.21
CA GLY A 420 -12.86 22.98 -45.10
C GLY A 420 -12.64 24.45 -44.76
N GLY A 421 -12.07 24.80 -43.61
CA GLY A 421 -11.80 26.17 -43.16
C GLY A 421 -12.82 26.73 -42.17
N GLY A 422 -13.12 26.01 -41.09
CA GLY A 422 -13.96 26.50 -39.98
C GLY A 422 -13.27 27.56 -39.11
N SER A 423 -14.07 28.30 -38.34
CA SER A 423 -13.63 29.36 -37.43
C SER A 423 -13.90 29.02 -35.96
N SER A 424 -12.98 29.42 -35.08
CA SER A 424 -13.16 29.38 -33.62
C SER A 424 -12.76 30.73 -32.99
N GLY A 425 -13.50 31.10 -31.95
CA GLY A 425 -13.30 32.30 -31.14
C GLY A 425 -12.54 32.07 -29.83
N GLY A 426 -12.01 30.88 -29.57
CA GLY A 426 -11.39 30.53 -28.28
C GLY A 426 -12.27 29.68 -27.35
N GLY A 427 -13.41 29.16 -27.84
CA GLY A 427 -14.30 28.31 -27.05
C GLY A 427 -13.65 26.99 -26.64
N GLY A 428 -13.99 26.49 -25.45
CA GLY A 428 -13.49 25.22 -24.91
C GLY A 428 -12.94 25.34 -23.50
N ALA A 429 -12.07 24.41 -23.10
CA ALA A 429 -11.58 24.34 -21.73
C ALA A 429 -10.15 23.84 -21.66
N THR A 430 -9.42 24.30 -20.64
CA THR A 430 -8.07 23.84 -20.32
C THR A 430 -8.04 23.22 -18.93
N SER A 431 -7.41 22.05 -18.80
CA SER A 431 -7.19 21.36 -17.53
C SER A 431 -5.75 20.84 -17.41
N GLY A 432 -5.27 20.62 -16.18
CA GLY A 432 -3.96 20.01 -15.92
C GLY A 432 -4.03 18.74 -15.07
N TRP A 433 -3.04 17.85 -15.20
CA TRP A 433 -2.99 16.57 -14.46
C TRP A 433 -1.73 16.31 -13.63
#